data_AF-A0A7C3FT76-F1
#
_entry.id   AF-A0A7C3FT76-F1
#
_cell.length_a   1.000
_cell.length_b   1.000
_cell.length_c   1.000
_cell.angle_alpha   90.00
_cell.angle_beta   90.00
_cell.angle_gamma   90.00
#
_symmetry.space_group_name_H-M   'P 1'
#
loop_
_entity.id
_entity.type
_entity.pdbx_description
1 polymer ?
#
loop_
_entity_poly.entity_id
_entity_poly.type
_entity_poly.pdbx_seq_one_letter_code
_entity_poly.pdbx_strand_id
1 'polypeptide(L)'
;MKFDLLITNAKTRFSDGKLLNIGIQAGRIAELGPEVVGEAAQTIDAGGRLVTESFVNGHLHLCKVYTLPMMDDAALGAYTGGSMGGAMTAIELAAQVKEQYDESWIIENVRRAVRLAIKFGNTHIRAFADTDTTAKLEGVKALIKAREEFKEQVEIQVVAFPQDGVVRDPGAEEYIRQALELGADVVGGIPWIEFTEADEQEHIDRMFALAVEYDKDVSMLVDDAGDAGLRTLEMLAVKTLQVGWEGRVTAQHARAMALYPEPYYRKIRALLKKARIGVVSDPQTGPLYARVKDLYQHGVRIALGQDDIADAYYPFGRNNMLEVAFLAAHLMWMTSREEMEILYDLITTNAAEALGIEDFGLAVGNVADLVVLNAGSVWEALWSHEAPRYVIKNGRDITLEE
;
A
#
# COMPACT_ATOMS: atom_id res chain seq x y z
N MET A 1 20.32 -31.29 5.36
CA MET A 1 19.39 -30.79 4.32
C MET A 1 20.18 -29.86 3.40
N LYS A 2 19.84 -29.74 2.12
CA LYS A 2 20.46 -28.76 1.22
C LYS A 2 19.47 -27.63 0.98
N PHE A 3 19.75 -26.44 1.54
CA PHE A 3 18.93 -25.25 1.36
C PHE A 3 19.28 -24.54 0.04
N ASP A 4 18.35 -23.76 -0.50
CA ASP A 4 18.65 -22.86 -1.61
C ASP A 4 19.38 -21.61 -1.08
N LEU A 5 18.88 -21.07 0.03
CA LEU A 5 19.46 -19.94 0.75
C LEU A 5 19.49 -20.23 2.25
N LEU A 6 20.59 -19.92 2.92
CA LEU A 6 20.71 -19.96 4.38
C LEU A 6 21.12 -18.59 4.91
N ILE A 7 20.27 -17.98 5.72
CA ILE A 7 20.60 -16.73 6.44
C ILE A 7 21.08 -17.12 7.84
N THR A 8 22.32 -16.77 8.20
CA THR A 8 22.92 -17.08 9.50
C THR A 8 23.02 -15.85 10.40
N ASN A 9 23.13 -16.07 11.71
CA ASN A 9 23.34 -15.02 12.71
C ASN A 9 22.29 -13.91 12.68
N ALA A 10 21.03 -14.25 12.42
CA ALA A 10 19.91 -13.32 12.35
C ALA A 10 19.38 -13.00 13.75
N LYS A 11 19.23 -11.71 14.08
CA LYS A 11 18.28 -11.30 15.12
C LYS A 11 16.90 -11.20 14.50
N THR A 12 15.85 -11.59 15.23
CA THR A 12 14.46 -11.44 14.77
C THR A 12 13.67 -10.73 15.86
N ARG A 13 12.51 -10.17 15.52
CA ARG A 13 11.66 -9.42 16.47
C ARG A 13 11.20 -10.27 17.66
N PHE A 14 11.10 -11.60 17.47
CA PHE A 14 10.67 -12.56 18.49
C PHE A 14 11.81 -13.41 19.08
N SER A 15 13.08 -13.21 18.69
CA SER A 15 14.18 -14.05 19.19
C SER A 15 14.70 -13.68 20.58
N ASP A 16 14.19 -12.61 21.19
CA ASP A 16 14.64 -12.10 22.50
C ASP A 16 16.18 -11.93 22.54
N GLY A 17 16.73 -11.34 21.48
CA GLY A 17 18.16 -11.08 21.32
C GLY A 17 19.03 -12.29 20.95
N LYS A 18 18.46 -13.50 20.89
CA LYS A 18 19.18 -14.70 20.42
C LYS A 18 19.40 -14.64 18.91
N LEU A 19 20.52 -15.20 18.46
CA LEU A 19 20.81 -15.38 17.04
C LEU A 19 20.17 -16.67 16.53
N LEU A 20 19.47 -16.56 15.41
CA LEU A 20 18.82 -17.65 14.72
C LEU A 20 19.43 -17.82 13.32
N ASN A 21 19.24 -19.00 12.75
CA ASN A 21 19.49 -19.26 11.34
C ASN A 21 18.15 -19.56 10.65
N ILE A 22 18.06 -19.20 9.37
CA ILE A 22 16.84 -19.29 8.55
C ILE A 22 17.20 -20.08 7.29
N GLY A 23 16.72 -21.32 7.22
CA GLY A 23 16.89 -22.19 6.07
C GLY A 23 15.73 -22.02 5.10
N ILE A 24 16.04 -21.68 3.85
CA ILE A 24 15.06 -21.41 2.79
C ILE A 24 15.19 -22.46 1.69
N GLN A 25 14.05 -23.01 1.26
CA GLN A 25 13.98 -24.00 0.20
C GLN A 25 12.73 -23.78 -0.64
N ALA A 26 12.86 -23.86 -1.97
CA ALA A 26 11.79 -23.68 -2.93
C ALA A 26 10.97 -22.40 -2.70
N GLY A 27 11.67 -21.31 -2.35
CA GLY A 27 11.09 -20.00 -2.11
C GLY A 27 10.36 -19.82 -0.78
N ARG A 28 10.39 -20.82 0.12
CA ARG A 28 9.72 -20.79 1.43
C ARG A 28 10.69 -21.00 2.58
N ILE A 29 10.33 -20.51 3.75
CA ILE A 29 11.07 -20.73 4.99
C ILE A 29 10.85 -22.19 5.39
N ALA A 30 11.87 -23.02 5.23
CA ALA A 30 11.83 -24.45 5.53
C ALA A 30 12.14 -24.73 7.01
N GLU A 31 13.13 -24.02 7.56
CA GLU A 31 13.55 -24.16 8.95
C GLU A 31 13.91 -22.79 9.54
N LEU A 32 13.63 -22.60 10.83
CA LEU A 32 13.94 -21.39 11.58
C LEU A 32 14.33 -21.77 13.01
N GLY A 33 15.54 -21.44 13.42
CA GLY A 33 16.01 -21.73 14.77
C GLY A 33 17.53 -21.63 14.94
N PRO A 34 18.04 -21.73 16.19
CA PRO A 34 19.47 -21.63 16.47
C PRO A 34 20.26 -22.85 15.98
N GLU A 35 19.62 -24.02 15.94
CA GLU A 35 20.24 -25.29 15.55
C GLU A 35 20.17 -25.54 14.03
N VAL A 36 19.59 -24.63 13.25
CA VAL A 36 19.47 -24.79 11.79
C VAL A 36 20.87 -24.70 11.18
N VAL A 37 21.35 -25.84 10.68
CA VAL A 37 22.67 -26.01 10.07
C VAL A 37 22.54 -26.87 8.82
N GLY A 38 23.34 -26.58 7.80
CA GLY A 38 23.32 -27.35 6.57
C GLY A 38 24.14 -26.72 5.45
N GLU A 39 24.27 -27.44 4.35
CA GLU A 39 24.79 -26.89 3.11
C GLU A 39 23.70 -26.05 2.43
N ALA A 40 24.08 -24.93 1.82
CA ALA A 40 23.19 -24.08 1.05
C ALA A 40 23.84 -23.68 -0.27
N ALA A 41 23.04 -23.40 -1.31
CA ALA A 41 23.59 -22.87 -2.56
C ALA A 41 24.13 -21.44 -2.38
N GLN A 42 23.47 -20.64 -1.55
CA GLN A 42 23.94 -19.33 -1.09
C GLN A 42 23.83 -19.25 0.44
N THR A 43 24.81 -18.62 1.09
CA THR A 43 24.77 -18.31 2.52
C THR A 43 24.95 -16.81 2.72
N ILE A 44 24.03 -16.19 3.46
CA ILE A 44 24.08 -14.79 3.87
C ILE A 44 24.34 -14.72 5.38
N ASP A 45 25.40 -14.05 5.79
CA ASP A 45 25.63 -13.74 7.21
C ASP A 45 24.97 -12.40 7.57
N ALA A 46 23.88 -12.45 8.36
CA ALA A 46 23.20 -11.26 8.86
C ALA A 46 24.08 -10.48 9.85
N GLY A 47 25.13 -11.10 10.42
CA GLY A 47 26.09 -10.45 11.30
C GLY A 47 25.44 -9.84 12.54
N GLY A 48 24.42 -10.51 13.10
CA GLY A 48 23.68 -10.05 14.27
C GLY A 48 22.71 -8.89 14.00
N ARG A 49 22.40 -8.59 12.74
CA ARG A 49 21.38 -7.61 12.33
C ARG A 49 19.98 -8.21 12.35
N LEU A 50 19.00 -7.31 12.37
CA LEU A 50 17.58 -7.64 12.32
C LEU A 50 17.23 -8.20 10.94
N VAL A 51 16.70 -9.41 10.94
CA VAL A 51 16.06 -10.06 9.80
C VAL A 51 14.57 -10.16 10.10
N THR A 52 13.75 -9.71 9.17
CA THR A 52 12.29 -9.62 9.30
C THR A 52 11.68 -9.66 7.91
N GLU A 53 10.35 -9.65 7.85
CA GLU A 53 9.57 -9.54 6.64
C GLU A 53 10.01 -8.33 5.79
N SER A 54 10.00 -8.52 4.48
CA SER A 54 10.08 -7.39 3.54
C SER A 54 8.88 -6.45 3.69
N PHE A 55 8.98 -5.26 3.11
CA PHE A 55 7.94 -4.24 3.27
C PHE A 55 6.82 -4.40 2.24
N VAL A 56 5.63 -3.94 2.65
CA VAL A 56 4.43 -3.88 1.82
C VAL A 56 3.97 -2.43 1.76
N ASN A 57 3.89 -1.87 0.56
CA ASN A 57 3.28 -0.56 0.33
C ASN A 57 1.83 -0.72 -0.09
N GLY A 58 0.92 -0.46 0.85
CA GLY A 58 -0.51 -0.68 0.69
C GLY A 58 -1.23 0.28 -0.28
N HIS A 59 -0.58 1.40 -0.64
CA HIS A 59 -1.16 2.44 -1.47
C HIS A 59 -0.07 3.26 -2.17
N LEU A 60 -0.06 3.25 -3.50
CA LEU A 60 0.85 4.07 -4.30
C LEU A 60 0.25 4.46 -5.67
N HIS A 61 0.19 5.75 -5.99
CA HIS A 61 -0.14 6.28 -7.30
C HIS A 61 1.05 6.19 -8.27
N LEU A 62 1.33 4.97 -8.74
CA LEU A 62 2.56 4.68 -9.49
C LEU A 62 2.54 5.26 -10.91
N CYS A 63 1.36 5.49 -11.52
CA CYS A 63 1.26 6.02 -12.88
C CYS A 63 1.67 7.49 -13.03
N LYS A 64 1.77 8.23 -11.91
CA LYS A 64 2.01 9.69 -11.90
C LYS A 64 3.20 10.14 -11.07
N VAL A 65 4.08 9.20 -10.72
CA VAL A 65 5.31 9.50 -10.00
C VAL A 65 6.18 10.49 -10.79
N TYR A 66 6.81 11.43 -10.08
CA TYR A 66 7.69 12.47 -10.62
C TYR A 66 7.00 13.48 -11.56
N THR A 67 5.69 13.67 -11.44
CA THR A 67 4.94 14.70 -12.19
C THR A 67 4.97 16.07 -11.52
N LEU A 68 5.46 16.21 -10.28
CA LEU A 68 5.53 17.50 -9.56
C LEU A 68 6.16 18.65 -10.38
N PRO A 69 7.26 18.47 -11.14
CA PRO A 69 7.81 19.55 -11.96
C PRO A 69 6.89 20.05 -13.08
N MET A 70 5.80 19.33 -13.37
CA MET A 70 4.77 19.69 -14.36
C MET A 70 3.60 20.47 -13.74
N MET A 71 3.59 20.63 -12.41
CA MET A 71 2.49 21.22 -11.65
C MET A 71 2.79 22.66 -11.23
N ASP A 72 1.72 23.42 -10.96
CA ASP A 72 1.80 24.70 -10.25
C ASP A 72 1.75 24.48 -8.73
N ASP A 73 2.45 25.33 -7.96
CA ASP A 73 2.52 25.28 -6.49
C ASP A 73 1.12 25.39 -5.84
N ALA A 74 0.15 25.97 -6.56
CA ALA A 74 -1.23 26.10 -6.14
C ALA A 74 -1.93 24.75 -5.89
N ALA A 75 -1.62 23.72 -6.69
CA ALA A 75 -2.21 22.38 -6.52
C ALA A 75 -1.78 21.74 -5.19
N LEU A 76 -0.49 21.85 -4.87
CA LEU A 76 0.10 21.26 -3.67
C LEU A 76 -0.45 21.89 -2.38
N GLY A 77 -0.63 23.21 -2.38
CA GLY A 77 -1.19 23.94 -1.24
C GLY A 77 -2.67 23.66 -0.99
N ALA A 78 -3.45 23.34 -2.04
CA ALA A 78 -4.89 23.11 -1.94
C ALA A 78 -5.24 21.76 -1.27
N TYR A 79 -4.44 20.72 -1.53
CA TYR A 79 -4.67 19.38 -0.97
C TYR A 79 -4.29 19.30 0.51
N THR A 80 -3.09 19.78 0.84
CA THR A 80 -2.49 19.66 2.18
C THR A 80 -2.88 20.80 3.15
N GLY A 81 -3.57 21.84 2.64
CA GLY A 81 -3.87 23.05 3.39
C GLY A 81 -4.99 22.92 4.41
N GLY A 82 -4.78 23.49 5.61
CA GLY A 82 -5.83 23.77 6.59
C GLY A 82 -6.59 22.52 7.06
N SER A 83 -7.90 22.50 6.84
CA SER A 83 -8.80 21.39 7.17
C SER A 83 -9.09 20.48 5.99
N MET A 84 -8.21 20.43 4.95
CA MET A 84 -8.47 19.71 3.69
C MET A 84 -9.76 20.15 2.95
N GLY A 85 -10.21 21.40 3.13
CA GLY A 85 -11.40 21.91 2.44
C GLY A 85 -11.22 22.13 0.93
N GLY A 86 -9.98 22.11 0.43
CA GLY A 86 -9.63 22.34 -0.97
C GLY A 86 -9.32 21.06 -1.77
N ALA A 87 -9.58 19.87 -1.23
CA ALA A 87 -9.19 18.60 -1.85
C ALA A 87 -9.74 18.45 -3.28
N MET A 88 -11.02 18.79 -3.51
CA MET A 88 -11.60 18.78 -4.87
C MET A 88 -10.88 19.75 -5.83
N THR A 89 -10.52 20.95 -5.37
CA THR A 89 -9.78 21.91 -6.20
C THR A 89 -8.39 21.38 -6.56
N ALA A 90 -7.72 20.69 -5.64
CA ALA A 90 -6.44 20.06 -5.94
C ALA A 90 -6.58 18.97 -7.02
N ILE A 91 -7.63 18.15 -6.95
CA ILE A 91 -7.93 17.12 -7.96
C ILE A 91 -8.14 17.76 -9.33
N GLU A 92 -8.94 18.82 -9.42
CA GLU A 92 -9.19 19.54 -10.68
C GLU A 92 -7.91 20.15 -11.27
N LEU A 93 -7.01 20.68 -10.44
CA LEU A 93 -5.73 21.22 -10.88
C LEU A 93 -4.77 20.11 -11.34
N ALA A 94 -4.70 19.00 -10.60
CA ALA A 94 -3.85 17.86 -10.90
C ALA A 94 -4.28 17.13 -12.19
N ALA A 95 -5.58 17.15 -12.51
CA ALA A 95 -6.13 16.49 -13.70
C ALA A 95 -5.52 16.99 -15.02
N GLN A 96 -4.99 18.22 -15.06
CA GLN A 96 -4.38 18.81 -16.26
C GLN A 96 -3.18 18.01 -16.78
N VAL A 97 -2.43 17.35 -15.89
CA VAL A 97 -1.26 16.56 -16.32
C VAL A 97 -1.66 15.25 -17.00
N LYS A 98 -2.89 14.77 -16.76
CA LYS A 98 -3.41 13.57 -17.44
C LYS A 98 -3.54 13.75 -18.95
N GLU A 99 -3.71 14.98 -19.43
CA GLU A 99 -3.74 15.29 -20.87
C GLU A 99 -2.42 14.95 -21.58
N GLN A 100 -1.32 14.87 -20.83
CA GLN A 100 0.02 14.56 -21.34
C GLN A 100 0.44 13.12 -21.03
N TYR A 101 -0.47 12.27 -20.55
CA TYR A 101 -0.16 10.87 -20.26
C TYR A 101 0.21 10.14 -21.55
N ASP A 102 1.36 9.48 -21.48
CA ASP A 102 1.89 8.64 -22.53
C ASP A 102 2.55 7.44 -21.86
N GLU A 103 2.13 6.22 -22.23
CA GLU A 103 2.66 4.98 -21.66
C GLU A 103 4.20 4.95 -21.67
N SER A 104 4.84 5.46 -22.73
CA SER A 104 6.30 5.39 -22.89
C SER A 104 7.04 6.32 -21.95
N TRP A 105 6.45 7.45 -21.56
CA TRP A 105 6.99 8.31 -20.52
C TRP A 105 6.73 7.75 -19.13
N ILE A 106 5.51 7.25 -18.87
CA ILE A 106 5.10 6.71 -17.57
C ILE A 106 5.99 5.52 -17.18
N ILE A 107 6.20 4.55 -18.09
CA ILE A 107 6.95 3.33 -17.78
C ILE A 107 8.38 3.59 -17.30
N GLU A 108 9.08 4.60 -17.85
CA GLU A 108 10.46 4.90 -17.41
C GLU A 108 10.49 5.44 -15.97
N ASN A 109 9.52 6.27 -15.61
CA ASN A 109 9.37 6.80 -14.26
C ASN A 109 8.94 5.71 -13.27
N VAL A 110 8.01 4.84 -13.68
CA VAL A 110 7.61 3.65 -12.93
C VAL A 110 8.82 2.76 -12.64
N ARG A 111 9.64 2.44 -13.65
CA ARG A 111 10.88 1.65 -13.47
C ARG A 111 11.84 2.28 -12.48
N ARG A 112 11.98 3.61 -12.50
CA ARG A 112 12.79 4.33 -11.51
C ARG A 112 12.23 4.14 -10.09
N ALA A 113 10.93 4.30 -9.90
CA ALA A 113 10.28 4.13 -8.60
C ALA A 113 10.32 2.69 -8.09
N VAL A 114 10.14 1.69 -8.96
CA VAL A 114 10.21 0.25 -8.61
C VAL A 114 11.63 -0.18 -8.23
N ARG A 115 12.67 0.35 -8.90
CA ARG A 115 14.06 0.11 -8.46
C ARG A 115 14.33 0.65 -7.05
N LEU A 116 13.72 1.78 -6.69
CA LEU A 116 13.79 2.28 -5.32
C LEU A 116 13.02 1.37 -4.34
N ALA A 117 11.87 0.82 -4.74
CA ALA A 117 11.17 -0.17 -3.92
C ALA A 117 12.05 -1.38 -3.61
N ILE A 118 12.71 -1.94 -4.62
CA ILE A 118 13.67 -3.05 -4.42
C ILE A 118 14.80 -2.60 -3.48
N LYS A 119 15.42 -1.45 -3.73
CA LYS A 119 16.51 -0.92 -2.89
C LYS A 119 16.10 -0.80 -1.42
N PHE A 120 14.89 -0.36 -1.13
CA PHE A 120 14.41 -0.15 0.23
C PHE A 120 13.67 -1.36 0.80
N GLY A 121 13.69 -2.51 0.11
CA GLY A 121 13.13 -3.77 0.61
C GLY A 121 11.62 -3.88 0.52
N ASN A 122 10.97 -3.07 -0.31
CA ASN A 122 9.54 -3.14 -0.58
C ASN A 122 9.28 -4.11 -1.74
N THR A 123 8.62 -5.22 -1.43
CA THR A 123 8.42 -6.35 -2.34
C THR A 123 6.96 -6.52 -2.75
N HIS A 124 6.03 -5.73 -2.20
CA HIS A 124 4.61 -5.76 -2.52
C HIS A 124 4.05 -4.34 -2.63
N ILE A 125 3.40 -4.03 -3.74
CA ILE A 125 2.84 -2.70 -4.00
C ILE A 125 1.42 -2.83 -4.54
N ARG A 126 0.46 -2.14 -3.91
CA ARG A 126 -0.85 -1.87 -4.54
C ARG A 126 -0.78 -0.53 -5.28
N ALA A 127 -0.64 -0.62 -6.59
CA ALA A 127 -0.34 0.48 -7.49
C ALA A 127 -1.60 0.98 -8.20
N PHE A 128 -1.97 2.24 -7.97
CA PHE A 128 -3.11 2.90 -8.59
C PHE A 128 -2.75 3.48 -9.95
N ALA A 129 -3.63 3.24 -10.93
CA ALA A 129 -3.52 3.72 -12.28
C ALA A 129 -4.76 4.55 -12.65
N ASP A 130 -4.60 5.86 -12.85
CA ASP A 130 -5.69 6.71 -13.30
C ASP A 130 -6.26 6.16 -14.63
N THR A 131 -7.56 5.85 -14.63
CA THR A 131 -8.29 5.13 -15.68
C THR A 131 -9.66 5.78 -15.87
N ASP A 132 -9.72 6.75 -16.76
CA ASP A 132 -10.88 7.63 -16.98
C ASP A 132 -10.90 8.13 -18.43
N THR A 133 -11.85 8.99 -18.80
CA THR A 133 -11.95 9.48 -20.18
C THR A 133 -10.77 10.35 -20.64
N THR A 134 -9.98 10.88 -19.70
CA THR A 134 -8.81 11.72 -19.97
C THR A 134 -7.53 10.89 -20.06
N ALA A 135 -7.21 10.14 -19.00
CA ALA A 135 -6.02 9.28 -18.91
C ALA A 135 -6.13 8.00 -19.75
N LYS A 136 -7.37 7.58 -20.08
CA LYS A 136 -7.69 6.37 -20.84
C LYS A 136 -7.10 5.14 -20.17
N LEU A 137 -6.14 4.47 -20.84
CA LEU A 137 -5.50 3.24 -20.36
C LEU A 137 -3.98 3.39 -20.22
N GLU A 138 -3.42 4.59 -20.39
CA GLU A 138 -1.97 4.79 -20.50
C GLU A 138 -1.23 4.38 -19.21
N GLY A 139 -1.77 4.78 -18.06
CA GLY A 139 -1.25 4.36 -16.75
C GLY A 139 -1.34 2.85 -16.54
N VAL A 140 -2.49 2.24 -16.85
CA VAL A 140 -2.72 0.79 -16.68
C VAL A 140 -1.74 -0.03 -17.51
N LYS A 141 -1.56 0.31 -18.80
CA LYS A 141 -0.62 -0.39 -19.69
C LYS A 141 0.81 -0.33 -19.15
N ALA A 142 1.25 0.85 -18.71
CA ALA A 142 2.59 1.03 -18.15
C ALA A 142 2.78 0.22 -16.86
N LEU A 143 1.78 0.21 -15.97
CA LEU A 143 1.86 -0.52 -14.71
C LEU A 143 1.84 -2.04 -14.91
N ILE A 144 1.01 -2.57 -15.84
CA ILE A 144 1.02 -3.99 -16.20
C ILE A 144 2.38 -4.39 -16.79
N LYS A 145 2.94 -3.56 -17.67
CA LYS A 145 4.28 -3.80 -18.23
C LYS A 145 5.36 -3.83 -17.15
N ALA A 146 5.33 -2.90 -16.20
CA ALA A 146 6.24 -2.90 -15.07
C ALA A 146 6.07 -4.14 -14.18
N ARG A 147 4.82 -4.54 -13.89
CA ARG A 147 4.52 -5.79 -13.15
C ARG A 147 5.20 -6.98 -13.81
N GLU A 148 5.09 -7.15 -15.12
CA GLU A 148 5.74 -8.26 -15.82
C GLU A 148 7.27 -8.17 -15.84
N GLU A 149 7.83 -6.96 -15.99
CA GLU A 149 9.29 -6.73 -15.98
C GLU A 149 9.92 -7.03 -14.61
N PHE A 150 9.20 -6.74 -13.52
CA PHE A 150 9.73 -6.85 -12.15
C PHE A 150 9.13 -8.00 -11.32
N LYS A 151 8.31 -8.89 -11.89
CA LYS A 151 7.57 -9.94 -11.15
C LYS A 151 8.41 -10.86 -10.27
N GLU A 152 9.69 -11.05 -10.60
CA GLU A 152 10.61 -11.86 -9.79
C GLU A 152 11.19 -11.08 -8.59
N GLN A 153 10.98 -9.76 -8.53
CA GLN A 153 11.57 -8.83 -7.56
C GLN A 153 10.52 -8.09 -6.72
N VAL A 154 9.42 -7.68 -7.33
CA VAL A 154 8.33 -6.96 -6.67
C VAL A 154 7.00 -7.46 -7.21
N GLU A 155 6.08 -7.78 -6.32
CA GLU A 155 4.70 -8.07 -6.64
C GLU A 155 3.91 -6.77 -6.72
N ILE A 156 3.42 -6.44 -7.91
CA ILE A 156 2.67 -5.21 -8.17
C ILE A 156 1.23 -5.60 -8.51
N GLN A 157 0.28 -5.18 -7.66
CA GLN A 157 -1.15 -5.26 -7.96
C GLN A 157 -1.59 -3.96 -8.62
N VAL A 158 -2.10 -4.04 -9.85
CA VAL A 158 -2.56 -2.86 -10.60
C VAL A 158 -4.04 -2.60 -10.31
N VAL A 159 -4.34 -1.44 -9.74
CA VAL A 159 -5.70 -0.95 -9.50
C VAL A 159 -6.15 -0.08 -10.68
N ALA A 160 -7.21 -0.49 -11.39
CA ALA A 160 -7.86 0.34 -12.39
C ALA A 160 -8.68 1.41 -11.67
N PHE A 161 -8.22 2.66 -11.67
CA PHE A 161 -8.70 3.68 -10.75
C PHE A 161 -9.38 4.87 -11.47
N PRO A 162 -10.70 5.05 -11.35
CA PRO A 162 -11.42 6.14 -12.00
C PRO A 162 -11.25 7.45 -11.21
N GLN A 163 -10.09 8.09 -11.32
CA GLN A 163 -9.68 9.27 -10.53
C GLN A 163 -10.69 10.43 -10.58
N ASP A 164 -11.37 10.62 -11.71
CA ASP A 164 -12.38 11.68 -11.89
C ASP A 164 -13.80 11.26 -11.52
N GLY A 165 -13.98 10.05 -10.96
CA GLY A 165 -15.28 9.47 -10.65
C GLY A 165 -15.81 8.63 -11.81
N VAL A 166 -16.83 7.81 -11.54
CA VAL A 166 -17.43 6.94 -12.56
C VAL A 166 -18.83 7.40 -12.97
N VAL A 167 -19.54 8.08 -12.05
CA VAL A 167 -20.86 8.64 -12.34
C VAL A 167 -20.71 10.04 -12.95
N ARG A 168 -19.84 10.87 -12.37
CA ARG A 168 -19.57 12.23 -12.87
C ARG A 168 -18.69 12.32 -14.13
N ASP A 169 -17.98 11.25 -14.51
CA ASP A 169 -17.26 11.13 -15.79
C ASP A 169 -17.90 10.04 -16.69
N PRO A 170 -18.97 10.37 -17.43
CA PRO A 170 -19.64 9.41 -18.31
C PRO A 170 -18.68 8.81 -19.35
N GLY A 171 -18.41 7.51 -19.21
CA GLY A 171 -17.49 6.76 -20.07
C GLY A 171 -16.33 6.13 -19.31
N ALA A 172 -16.02 6.59 -18.09
CA ALA A 172 -14.97 6.02 -17.26
C ALA A 172 -15.17 4.52 -16.98
N GLU A 173 -16.41 4.08 -16.74
CA GLU A 173 -16.74 2.67 -16.47
C GLU A 173 -16.25 1.72 -17.57
N GLU A 174 -16.36 2.15 -18.84
CA GLU A 174 -15.92 1.36 -19.98
C GLU A 174 -14.38 1.26 -20.03
N TYR A 175 -13.67 2.31 -19.63
CA TYR A 175 -12.20 2.24 -19.47
C TYR A 175 -11.79 1.32 -18.32
N ILE A 176 -12.53 1.31 -17.20
CA ILE A 176 -12.27 0.35 -16.13
C ILE A 176 -12.47 -1.08 -16.63
N ARG A 177 -13.56 -1.34 -17.37
CA ARG A 177 -13.80 -2.65 -17.99
C ARG A 177 -12.64 -3.09 -18.88
N GLN A 178 -12.20 -2.22 -19.79
CA GLN A 178 -11.06 -2.49 -20.66
C GLN A 178 -9.76 -2.71 -19.88
N ALA A 179 -9.53 -1.98 -18.79
CA ALA A 179 -8.37 -2.19 -17.92
C ALA A 179 -8.39 -3.58 -17.25
N LEU A 180 -9.56 -4.05 -16.81
CA LEU A 180 -9.72 -5.40 -16.26
C LEU A 180 -9.47 -6.47 -17.33
N GLU A 181 -9.95 -6.27 -18.56
CA GLU A 181 -9.70 -7.17 -19.69
C GLU A 181 -8.22 -7.21 -20.10
N LEU A 182 -7.49 -6.10 -19.94
CA LEU A 182 -6.04 -6.05 -20.13
C LEU A 182 -5.26 -6.75 -19.02
N GLY A 183 -5.89 -7.03 -17.88
CA GLY A 183 -5.29 -7.75 -16.77
C GLY A 183 -4.94 -6.90 -15.56
N ALA A 184 -5.65 -5.79 -15.33
CA ALA A 184 -5.66 -5.14 -14.01
C ALA A 184 -6.17 -6.11 -12.93
N ASP A 185 -5.59 -5.99 -11.73
CA ASP A 185 -5.76 -6.97 -10.64
C ASP A 185 -6.92 -6.60 -9.71
N VAL A 186 -7.18 -5.30 -9.57
CA VAL A 186 -8.09 -4.75 -8.55
C VAL A 186 -8.96 -3.66 -9.17
N VAL A 187 -10.25 -3.65 -8.82
CA VAL A 187 -11.20 -2.61 -9.22
C VAL A 187 -11.08 -1.42 -8.26
N GLY A 188 -10.78 -0.24 -8.82
CA GLY A 188 -10.66 1.00 -8.07
C GLY A 188 -11.98 1.75 -7.88
N GLY A 189 -11.93 2.86 -7.15
CA GLY A 189 -13.04 3.80 -7.03
C GLY A 189 -12.69 5.00 -6.15
N ILE A 190 -13.44 6.08 -6.31
CA ILE A 190 -13.34 7.32 -5.53
C ILE A 190 -14.75 7.90 -5.29
N PRO A 191 -15.66 7.16 -4.63
CA PRO A 191 -17.06 7.55 -4.57
C PRO A 191 -17.30 8.92 -3.92
N TRP A 192 -16.45 9.37 -2.99
CA TRP A 192 -16.70 10.61 -2.22
C TRP A 192 -16.63 11.90 -3.04
N ILE A 193 -16.11 11.85 -4.28
CA ILE A 193 -16.07 13.02 -5.17
C ILE A 193 -17.31 13.13 -6.06
N GLU A 194 -18.22 12.15 -6.01
CA GLU A 194 -19.45 12.19 -6.80
C GLU A 194 -20.37 13.33 -6.31
N PHE A 195 -21.28 13.80 -7.17
CA PHE A 195 -22.03 15.03 -6.90
C PHE A 195 -23.08 14.90 -5.78
N THR A 196 -23.62 13.71 -5.57
CA THR A 196 -24.68 13.45 -4.58
C THR A 196 -24.47 12.11 -3.91
N GLU A 197 -25.01 11.93 -2.69
CA GLU A 197 -24.97 10.64 -1.97
C GLU A 197 -25.53 9.46 -2.80
N ALA A 198 -26.50 9.73 -3.69
CA ALA A 198 -27.03 8.73 -4.59
C ALA A 198 -26.01 8.32 -5.66
N ASP A 199 -25.27 9.29 -6.20
CA ASP A 199 -24.18 9.05 -7.17
C ASP A 199 -22.99 8.35 -6.49
N GLU A 200 -22.67 8.69 -5.23
CA GLU A 200 -21.64 7.99 -4.44
C GLU A 200 -21.98 6.50 -4.29
N GLN A 201 -23.24 6.19 -3.95
CA GLN A 201 -23.71 4.80 -3.83
C GLN A 201 -23.73 4.10 -5.19
N GLU A 202 -24.15 4.78 -6.26
CA GLU A 202 -24.15 4.25 -7.62
C GLU A 202 -22.73 3.95 -8.12
N HIS A 203 -21.74 4.79 -7.80
CA HIS A 203 -20.33 4.54 -8.07
C HIS A 203 -19.89 3.20 -7.45
N ILE A 204 -20.15 3.04 -6.15
CA ILE A 204 -19.82 1.81 -5.41
C ILE A 204 -20.52 0.61 -6.05
N ASP A 205 -21.81 0.72 -6.35
CA ASP A 205 -22.59 -0.37 -6.93
C ASP A 205 -22.05 -0.83 -8.30
N ARG A 206 -21.68 0.11 -9.17
CA ARG A 206 -21.12 -0.18 -10.50
C ARG A 206 -19.73 -0.83 -10.40
N MET A 207 -18.87 -0.33 -9.53
CA MET A 207 -17.54 -0.92 -9.31
C MET A 207 -17.63 -2.32 -8.69
N PHE A 208 -18.54 -2.54 -7.75
CA PHE A 208 -18.78 -3.90 -7.24
C PHE A 208 -19.38 -4.82 -8.30
N ALA A 209 -20.21 -4.33 -9.21
CA ALA A 209 -20.71 -5.15 -10.32
C ALA A 209 -19.55 -5.66 -11.19
N LEU A 210 -18.58 -4.79 -11.51
CA LEU A 210 -17.35 -5.19 -12.22
C LEU A 210 -16.49 -6.15 -11.39
N ALA A 211 -16.31 -5.89 -10.10
CA ALA A 211 -15.53 -6.77 -9.23
C ALA A 211 -16.11 -8.18 -9.17
N VAL A 212 -17.44 -8.30 -9.07
CA VAL A 212 -18.14 -9.59 -9.09
C VAL A 212 -18.06 -10.26 -10.46
N GLU A 213 -18.26 -9.50 -11.54
CA GLU A 213 -18.21 -10.01 -12.91
C GLU A 213 -16.85 -10.60 -13.27
N TYR A 214 -15.75 -9.94 -12.89
CA TYR A 214 -14.38 -10.35 -13.20
C TYR A 214 -13.68 -11.11 -12.06
N ASP A 215 -14.39 -11.40 -10.97
CA ASP A 215 -13.86 -12.04 -9.74
C ASP A 215 -12.61 -11.33 -9.17
N LYS A 216 -12.66 -10.00 -9.10
CA LYS A 216 -11.54 -9.15 -8.64
C LYS A 216 -11.79 -8.55 -7.26
N ASP A 217 -10.69 -8.20 -6.61
CA ASP A 217 -10.72 -7.46 -5.35
C ASP A 217 -11.08 -5.98 -5.61
N VAL A 218 -11.41 -5.25 -4.55
CA VAL A 218 -11.81 -3.84 -4.61
C VAL A 218 -10.87 -2.98 -3.76
N SER A 219 -10.51 -1.80 -4.26
CA SER A 219 -9.68 -0.84 -3.53
C SER A 219 -10.07 0.59 -3.85
N MET A 220 -10.75 1.27 -2.93
CA MET A 220 -11.33 2.60 -3.18
C MET A 220 -10.77 3.67 -2.24
N LEU A 221 -10.58 4.88 -2.78
CA LEU A 221 -10.38 6.09 -1.98
C LEU A 221 -11.74 6.52 -1.45
N VAL A 222 -11.88 6.56 -0.13
CA VAL A 222 -13.15 6.86 0.54
C VAL A 222 -12.96 7.95 1.58
N ASP A 223 -13.96 8.82 1.68
CA ASP A 223 -14.04 9.88 2.67
C ASP A 223 -12.73 10.71 2.81
N ASP A 224 -12.08 11.05 1.69
CA ASP A 224 -10.77 11.73 1.65
C ASP A 224 -10.89 13.26 1.65
N ALA A 225 -11.63 13.80 2.62
CA ALA A 225 -11.73 15.23 2.85
C ALA A 225 -11.99 15.54 4.32
N GLY A 226 -11.82 16.81 4.72
CA GLY A 226 -12.13 17.25 6.07
C GLY A 226 -13.61 17.52 6.31
N ASP A 227 -14.47 16.53 6.03
CA ASP A 227 -15.91 16.61 6.24
C ASP A 227 -16.45 15.40 7.02
N ALA A 228 -16.90 15.63 8.26
CA ALA A 228 -17.52 14.61 9.10
C ALA A 228 -18.88 14.11 8.57
N GLY A 229 -19.42 14.73 7.52
CA GLY A 229 -20.64 14.36 6.82
C GLY A 229 -20.48 13.17 5.86
N LEU A 230 -19.27 12.88 5.37
CA LEU A 230 -19.04 11.84 4.37
C LEU A 230 -19.37 10.43 4.87
N ARG A 231 -19.95 9.60 3.99
CA ARG A 231 -20.49 8.27 4.33
C ARG A 231 -20.01 7.15 3.41
N THR A 232 -19.10 7.41 2.48
CA THR A 232 -18.70 6.42 1.47
C THR A 232 -17.97 5.22 2.05
N LEU A 233 -17.27 5.37 3.18
CA LEU A 233 -16.72 4.22 3.91
C LEU A 233 -17.82 3.32 4.50
N GLU A 234 -18.93 3.90 4.97
CA GLU A 234 -20.09 3.10 5.42
C GLU A 234 -20.71 2.36 4.23
N MET A 235 -20.97 3.07 3.14
CA MET A 235 -21.56 2.51 1.92
C MET A 235 -20.71 1.35 1.38
N LEU A 236 -19.39 1.53 1.31
CA LEU A 236 -18.43 0.49 0.93
C LEU A 236 -18.55 -0.73 1.85
N ALA A 237 -18.50 -0.53 3.17
CA ALA A 237 -18.58 -1.62 4.14
C ALA A 237 -19.90 -2.39 4.08
N VAL A 238 -21.02 -1.69 3.90
CA VAL A 238 -22.34 -2.30 3.74
C VAL A 238 -22.41 -3.09 2.44
N LYS A 239 -21.91 -2.53 1.33
CA LYS A 239 -21.91 -3.22 0.03
C LYS A 239 -21.06 -4.49 0.06
N THR A 240 -19.87 -4.43 0.66
CA THR A 240 -19.00 -5.60 0.85
C THR A 240 -19.75 -6.77 1.50
N LEU A 241 -20.50 -6.50 2.58
CA LEU A 241 -21.30 -7.50 3.28
C LEU A 241 -22.49 -8.02 2.46
N GLN A 242 -23.10 -7.15 1.65
CA GLN A 242 -24.27 -7.53 0.83
C GLN A 242 -23.90 -8.50 -0.29
N VAL A 243 -22.71 -8.34 -0.88
CA VAL A 243 -22.28 -9.16 -2.03
C VAL A 243 -21.34 -10.30 -1.64
N GLY A 244 -20.97 -10.42 -0.36
CA GLY A 244 -20.12 -11.50 0.13
C GLY A 244 -18.63 -11.33 -0.21
N TRP A 245 -18.13 -10.09 -0.26
CA TRP A 245 -16.73 -9.76 -0.61
C TRP A 245 -15.83 -9.57 0.62
N GLU A 246 -16.20 -10.13 1.77
CA GLU A 246 -15.47 -9.89 3.02
C GLU A 246 -14.00 -10.32 2.91
N GLY A 247 -13.10 -9.40 3.24
CA GLY A 247 -11.66 -9.64 3.20
C GLY A 247 -11.00 -9.41 1.84
N ARG A 248 -11.77 -9.02 0.82
CA ARG A 248 -11.31 -8.72 -0.56
C ARG A 248 -11.41 -7.23 -0.91
N VAL A 249 -11.49 -6.36 0.09
CA VAL A 249 -11.78 -4.93 -0.08
C VAL A 249 -10.85 -4.09 0.79
N THR A 250 -10.23 -3.07 0.19
CA THR A 250 -9.51 -2.02 0.92
C THR A 250 -10.12 -0.64 0.77
N ALA A 251 -10.15 0.09 1.87
CA ALA A 251 -10.47 1.52 1.95
C ALA A 251 -9.17 2.32 2.11
N GLN A 252 -8.90 3.20 1.15
CA GLN A 252 -7.74 4.09 1.16
C GLN A 252 -8.12 5.42 1.82
N HIS A 253 -7.15 6.02 2.52
CA HIS A 253 -7.24 7.28 3.26
C HIS A 253 -8.23 7.27 4.44
N ALA A 254 -9.54 7.27 4.14
CA ALA A 254 -10.62 7.38 5.13
C ALA A 254 -10.43 8.55 6.12
N ARG A 255 -9.92 9.70 5.65
CA ARG A 255 -9.45 10.81 6.51
C ARG A 255 -10.57 11.48 7.30
N ALA A 256 -11.77 11.59 6.73
CA ALA A 256 -12.93 12.15 7.43
C ALA A 256 -13.25 11.43 8.75
N MET A 257 -12.83 10.16 8.89
CA MET A 257 -12.98 9.38 10.11
C MET A 257 -12.36 10.05 11.34
N ALA A 258 -11.31 10.86 11.17
CA ALA A 258 -10.75 11.67 12.24
C ALA A 258 -11.83 12.56 12.89
N LEU A 259 -12.77 13.08 12.09
CA LEU A 259 -13.78 14.06 12.47
C LEU A 259 -15.14 13.43 12.86
N TYR A 260 -15.32 12.12 12.69
CA TYR A 260 -16.58 11.44 12.97
C TYR A 260 -17.03 11.60 14.44
N PRO A 261 -18.33 11.86 14.68
CA PRO A 261 -18.90 11.75 16.02
C PRO A 261 -18.67 10.35 16.57
N GLU A 262 -18.28 10.25 17.84
CA GLU A 262 -17.87 8.99 18.45
C GLU A 262 -18.88 7.83 18.32
N PRO A 263 -20.21 8.03 18.46
CA PRO A 263 -21.19 6.97 18.23
C PRO A 263 -21.16 6.42 16.79
N TYR A 264 -20.98 7.31 15.81
CA TYR A 264 -20.90 6.94 14.40
C TYR A 264 -19.58 6.20 14.10
N TYR A 265 -18.46 6.72 14.61
CA TYR A 265 -17.16 6.06 14.46
C TYR A 265 -17.16 4.62 15.00
N ARG A 266 -17.76 4.38 16.17
CA ARG A 266 -17.87 3.01 16.73
C ARG A 266 -18.70 2.06 15.85
N LYS A 267 -19.76 2.56 15.21
CA LYS A 267 -20.54 1.82 14.22
C LYS A 267 -19.66 1.44 13.03
N ILE A 268 -18.93 2.40 12.46
CA ILE A 268 -18.02 2.18 11.33
C ILE A 268 -16.96 1.15 11.68
N ARG A 269 -16.30 1.28 12.83
CA ARG A 269 -15.31 0.29 13.30
C ARG A 269 -15.89 -1.12 13.38
N ALA A 270 -17.12 -1.28 13.89
CA ALA A 270 -17.78 -2.58 13.93
C ALA A 270 -18.09 -3.12 12.53
N LEU A 271 -18.52 -2.27 11.59
CA LEU A 271 -18.74 -2.64 10.20
C LEU A 271 -17.45 -3.08 9.50
N LEU A 272 -16.35 -2.33 9.65
CA LEU A 272 -15.05 -2.68 9.06
C LEU A 272 -14.56 -4.05 9.53
N LYS A 273 -14.69 -4.36 10.83
CA LYS A 273 -14.35 -5.69 11.35
C LYS A 273 -15.22 -6.78 10.74
N LYS A 274 -16.53 -6.55 10.66
CA LYS A 274 -17.48 -7.54 10.13
C LYS A 274 -17.22 -7.81 8.65
N ALA A 275 -16.98 -6.76 7.87
CA ALA A 275 -16.68 -6.82 6.44
C ALA A 275 -15.22 -7.25 6.16
N ARG A 276 -14.37 -7.34 7.19
CA ARG A 276 -12.93 -7.62 7.09
C ARG A 276 -12.22 -6.70 6.09
N ILE A 277 -12.67 -5.44 6.00
CA ILE A 277 -12.07 -4.42 5.12
C ILE A 277 -10.71 -4.04 5.68
N GLY A 278 -9.70 -4.02 4.83
CA GLY A 278 -8.41 -3.39 5.12
C GLY A 278 -8.51 -1.88 4.97
N VAL A 279 -8.05 -1.13 5.96
CA VAL A 279 -7.89 0.33 5.85
C VAL A 279 -6.41 0.62 5.62
N VAL A 280 -6.08 1.52 4.72
CA VAL A 280 -4.70 1.99 4.53
C VAL A 280 -4.67 3.49 4.78
N SER A 281 -3.76 3.92 5.65
CA SER A 281 -3.59 5.33 6.01
C SER A 281 -2.21 5.84 5.59
N ASP A 282 -2.16 7.10 5.18
CA ASP A 282 -0.97 7.82 4.72
C ASP A 282 -0.87 9.16 5.46
N PRO A 283 -0.56 9.13 6.77
CA PRO A 283 -0.65 10.33 7.59
C PRO A 283 0.26 11.48 7.13
N GLN A 284 1.31 11.19 6.37
CA GLN A 284 2.25 12.18 5.84
C GLN A 284 1.69 13.07 4.72
N THR A 285 0.58 12.68 4.08
CA THR A 285 0.02 13.40 2.91
C THR A 285 -1.12 14.37 3.28
N GLY A 286 -1.40 14.58 4.57
CA GLY A 286 -2.37 15.59 4.99
C GLY A 286 -2.48 15.81 6.51
N PRO A 287 -3.23 16.84 6.94
CA PRO A 287 -3.45 17.13 8.36
C PRO A 287 -4.47 16.20 9.05
N LEU A 288 -5.21 15.41 8.26
CA LEU A 288 -6.17 14.41 8.73
C LEU A 288 -5.74 13.02 8.25
N TYR A 289 -6.00 12.00 9.05
CA TYR A 289 -5.65 10.61 8.76
C TYR A 289 -6.61 9.66 9.48
N ALA A 290 -6.70 8.41 9.03
CA ALA A 290 -7.53 7.40 9.70
C ALA A 290 -7.13 7.26 11.18
N ARG A 291 -8.05 6.83 12.06
CA ARG A 291 -7.76 6.64 13.50
C ARG A 291 -6.91 5.37 13.76
N VAL A 292 -5.74 5.27 13.14
CA VAL A 292 -4.86 4.08 13.04
C VAL A 292 -4.71 3.35 14.38
N LYS A 293 -4.31 4.06 15.44
CA LYS A 293 -4.10 3.45 16.76
C LYS A 293 -5.36 2.79 17.33
N ASP A 294 -6.52 3.46 17.22
CA ASP A 294 -7.78 2.90 17.70
C ASP A 294 -8.25 1.73 16.82
N LEU A 295 -8.12 1.84 15.49
CA LEU A 295 -8.45 0.77 14.55
C LEU A 295 -7.62 -0.49 14.85
N TYR A 296 -6.29 -0.34 15.01
CA TYR A 296 -5.38 -1.42 15.37
C TYR A 296 -5.79 -2.09 16.70
N GLN A 297 -5.99 -1.30 17.76
CA GLN A 297 -6.37 -1.82 19.09
C GLN A 297 -7.68 -2.59 19.10
N HIS A 298 -8.58 -2.30 18.16
CA HIS A 298 -9.86 -3.00 18.03
C HIS A 298 -9.81 -4.15 17.02
N GLY A 299 -8.67 -4.47 16.43
CA GLY A 299 -8.51 -5.56 15.47
C GLY A 299 -9.23 -5.30 14.14
N VAL A 300 -9.25 -4.05 13.69
CA VAL A 300 -9.51 -3.73 12.28
C VAL A 300 -8.21 -3.96 11.51
N ARG A 301 -8.31 -4.51 10.31
CA ARG A 301 -7.17 -4.62 9.39
C ARG A 301 -6.74 -3.22 8.97
N ILE A 302 -5.54 -2.82 9.34
CA ILE A 302 -5.04 -1.47 9.15
C ILE A 302 -3.59 -1.53 8.72
N ALA A 303 -3.21 -0.70 7.76
CA ALA A 303 -1.88 -0.60 7.18
C ALA A 303 -1.47 0.86 6.99
N LEU A 304 -0.18 1.08 6.72
CA LEU A 304 0.32 2.34 6.21
C LEU A 304 0.64 2.24 4.70
N GLY A 305 0.46 3.35 4.00
CA GLY A 305 0.78 3.51 2.57
C GLY A 305 1.63 4.75 2.33
N GLN A 306 2.37 4.78 1.22
CA GLN A 306 3.14 5.97 0.86
C GLN A 306 2.30 7.03 0.14
N ASP A 307 1.27 6.60 -0.61
CA ASP A 307 0.38 7.44 -1.42
C ASP A 307 1.05 7.89 -2.73
N ASP A 308 1.97 8.85 -2.68
CA ASP A 308 2.54 9.44 -3.88
C ASP A 308 4.08 9.45 -3.89
N ILE A 309 4.65 9.80 -5.05
CA ILE A 309 6.07 10.14 -5.20
C ILE A 309 6.18 11.39 -6.05
N ALA A 310 6.49 12.51 -5.40
CA ALA A 310 6.78 13.78 -6.06
C ALA A 310 5.78 14.11 -7.17
N ASP A 311 4.52 14.31 -6.79
CA ASP A 311 3.43 14.69 -7.68
C ASP A 311 2.61 15.86 -7.11
N ALA A 312 1.42 16.12 -7.69
CA ALA A 312 0.55 17.23 -7.31
C ALA A 312 0.00 17.15 -5.87
N TYR A 313 0.00 15.97 -5.26
CA TYR A 313 -0.60 15.73 -3.95
C TYR A 313 0.46 15.71 -2.85
N TYR A 314 1.64 15.15 -3.15
CA TYR A 314 2.75 15.10 -2.20
C TYR A 314 4.13 15.23 -2.88
N PRO A 315 5.00 16.14 -2.40
CA PRO A 315 6.24 16.46 -3.11
C PRO A 315 7.39 15.49 -2.79
N PHE A 316 7.22 14.58 -1.83
CA PHE A 316 8.25 13.64 -1.39
C PHE A 316 7.87 12.19 -1.72
N GLY A 317 8.65 11.22 -1.23
CA GLY A 317 8.40 9.79 -1.44
C GLY A 317 9.51 9.10 -2.23
N ARG A 318 9.84 7.86 -1.86
CA ARG A 318 10.89 7.06 -2.52
C ARG A 318 10.77 5.54 -2.32
N ASN A 319 9.56 5.05 -2.04
CA ASN A 319 9.27 3.66 -1.70
C ASN A 319 10.03 3.13 -0.47
N ASN A 320 10.29 4.00 0.52
CA ASN A 320 10.91 3.58 1.77
C ASN A 320 9.87 3.54 2.90
N MET A 321 9.37 2.34 3.23
CA MET A 321 8.33 2.19 4.23
C MET A 321 8.80 2.49 5.66
N LEU A 322 10.12 2.44 5.94
CA LEU A 322 10.66 2.90 7.21
C LEU A 322 10.48 4.42 7.37
N GLU A 323 10.57 5.20 6.29
CA GLU A 323 10.29 6.65 6.34
C GLU A 323 8.82 6.92 6.58
N VAL A 324 7.93 6.16 5.94
CA VAL A 324 6.48 6.26 6.17
C VAL A 324 6.17 5.97 7.65
N ALA A 325 6.70 4.88 8.21
CA ALA A 325 6.52 4.56 9.62
C ALA A 325 7.16 5.59 10.57
N PHE A 326 8.31 6.15 10.21
CA PHE A 326 8.96 7.22 10.97
C PHE A 326 8.11 8.50 11.01
N LEU A 327 7.55 8.92 9.88
CA LEU A 327 6.63 10.07 9.81
C LEU A 327 5.35 9.80 10.61
N ALA A 328 4.78 8.60 10.45
CA ALA A 328 3.62 8.13 11.19
C ALA A 328 3.84 8.17 12.71
N ALA A 329 5.04 7.79 13.20
CA ALA A 329 5.40 7.88 14.62
C ALA A 329 5.26 9.31 15.17
N HIS A 330 5.69 10.30 14.41
CA HIS A 330 5.63 11.71 14.81
C HIS A 330 4.22 12.27 14.74
N LEU A 331 3.49 11.94 13.67
CA LEU A 331 2.16 12.49 13.42
C LEU A 331 1.12 11.92 14.39
N MET A 332 1.27 10.66 14.81
CA MET A 332 0.36 9.95 15.71
C MET A 332 0.88 9.80 17.14
N TRP A 333 2.06 10.36 17.44
CA TRP A 333 2.74 10.25 18.74
C TRP A 333 2.99 8.80 19.21
N MET A 334 3.20 7.89 18.27
CA MET A 334 3.45 6.46 18.50
C MET A 334 4.95 6.22 18.70
N THR A 335 5.49 6.66 19.84
CA THR A 335 6.94 6.78 20.08
C THR A 335 7.49 5.85 21.16
N SER A 336 6.64 5.05 21.82
CA SER A 336 7.11 3.99 22.71
C SER A 336 7.66 2.79 21.92
N ARG A 337 8.48 1.93 22.56
CA ARG A 337 9.03 0.73 21.91
C ARG A 337 7.93 -0.21 21.40
N GLU A 338 6.86 -0.38 22.17
CA GLU A 338 5.71 -1.21 21.78
C GLU A 338 4.99 -0.61 20.57
N GLU A 339 4.78 0.70 20.55
CA GLU A 339 4.15 1.36 19.41
C GLU A 339 5.02 1.35 18.15
N MET A 340 6.35 1.38 18.28
CA MET A 340 7.26 1.20 17.16
C MET A 340 7.16 -0.19 16.54
N GLU A 341 6.98 -1.24 17.35
CA GLU A 341 6.70 -2.59 16.84
C GLU A 341 5.37 -2.61 16.07
N ILE A 342 4.32 -1.95 16.59
CA ILE A 342 3.05 -1.79 15.87
C ILE A 342 3.25 -1.09 14.54
N LEU A 343 3.95 0.06 14.51
CA LEU A 343 4.24 0.78 13.27
C LEU A 343 4.98 -0.09 12.25
N TYR A 344 5.88 -0.95 12.73
CA TYR A 344 6.59 -1.91 11.88
C TYR A 344 5.65 -2.96 11.29
N ASP A 345 4.71 -3.49 12.08
CA ASP A 345 3.67 -4.40 11.60
C ASP A 345 2.80 -3.73 10.53
N LEU A 346 2.42 -2.46 10.73
CA LEU A 346 1.60 -1.69 9.78
C LEU A 346 2.24 -1.48 8.40
N ILE A 347 3.55 -1.73 8.25
CA ILE A 347 4.27 -1.70 6.96
C ILE A 347 4.77 -3.08 6.51
N THR A 348 4.42 -4.14 7.24
CA THR A 348 4.82 -5.53 6.97
C THR A 348 3.61 -6.46 7.08
N THR A 349 3.43 -7.14 8.21
CA THR A 349 2.43 -8.21 8.43
C THR A 349 0.99 -7.69 8.45
N ASN A 350 0.72 -6.57 9.12
CA ASN A 350 -0.61 -5.96 9.10
C ASN A 350 -0.94 -5.38 7.72
N ALA A 351 0.06 -4.87 6.99
CA ALA A 351 -0.12 -4.44 5.61
C ALA A 351 -0.46 -5.62 4.68
N ALA A 352 0.24 -6.74 4.81
CA ALA A 352 -0.09 -7.97 4.12
C ALA A 352 -1.52 -8.44 4.43
N GLU A 353 -1.93 -8.43 5.71
CA GLU A 353 -3.29 -8.82 6.10
C GLU A 353 -4.36 -7.87 5.53
N ALA A 354 -4.11 -6.56 5.54
CA ALA A 354 -5.01 -5.56 4.98
C ALA A 354 -5.20 -5.73 3.47
N LEU A 355 -4.14 -6.14 2.76
CA LEU A 355 -4.16 -6.35 1.31
C LEU A 355 -4.64 -7.76 0.90
N GLY A 356 -4.80 -8.68 1.86
CA GLY A 356 -5.19 -10.07 1.60
C GLY A 356 -4.04 -10.96 1.11
N ILE A 357 -2.78 -10.58 1.40
CA ILE A 357 -1.61 -11.37 1.05
C ILE A 357 -1.49 -12.55 2.03
N GLU A 358 -1.53 -13.77 1.49
CA GLU A 358 -1.43 -15.01 2.26
C GLU A 358 0.03 -15.46 2.43
N ASP A 359 0.28 -16.39 3.37
CA ASP A 359 1.61 -16.97 3.63
C ASP A 359 2.74 -15.95 3.85
N PHE A 360 2.41 -14.75 4.35
CA PHE A 360 3.35 -13.66 4.59
C PHE A 360 3.71 -13.55 6.07
N GLY A 361 5.01 -13.54 6.38
CA GLY A 361 5.52 -13.48 7.75
C GLY A 361 6.77 -14.33 7.95
N LEU A 362 7.61 -13.98 8.91
CA LEU A 362 8.80 -14.75 9.26
C LEU A 362 8.43 -16.00 10.09
N ALA A 363 7.87 -17.00 9.43
CA ALA A 363 7.47 -18.28 10.02
C ALA A 363 7.73 -19.46 9.07
N VAL A 364 7.97 -20.65 9.62
CA VAL A 364 8.14 -21.87 8.80
C VAL A 364 6.89 -22.14 7.98
N GLY A 365 7.08 -22.44 6.70
CA GLY A 365 6.02 -22.65 5.72
C GLY A 365 5.68 -21.41 4.88
N ASN A 366 5.92 -20.20 5.40
CA ASN A 366 5.64 -18.96 4.70
C ASN A 366 6.60 -18.72 3.53
N VAL A 367 6.19 -17.85 2.60
CA VAL A 367 7.05 -17.37 1.52
C VAL A 367 8.23 -16.59 2.11
N ALA A 368 9.42 -16.85 1.59
CA ALA A 368 10.65 -16.22 2.08
C ALA A 368 10.84 -14.82 1.45
N ASP A 369 10.00 -13.89 1.89
CA ASP A 369 10.00 -12.48 1.49
C ASP A 369 10.53 -11.64 2.65
N LEU A 370 11.86 -11.48 2.72
CA LEU A 370 12.58 -11.03 3.89
C LEU A 370 13.53 -9.88 3.57
N VAL A 371 13.92 -9.13 4.60
CA VAL A 371 15.01 -8.15 4.53
C VAL A 371 15.99 -8.40 5.66
N VAL A 372 17.28 -8.22 5.36
CA VAL A 372 18.34 -8.12 6.36
C VAL A 372 18.67 -6.64 6.51
N LEU A 373 18.16 -5.99 7.55
CA LEU A 373 18.28 -4.54 7.73
C LEU A 373 19.72 -4.13 8.10
N ASN A 374 20.11 -2.88 7.84
CA ASN A 374 21.33 -2.31 8.44
C ASN A 374 21.10 -1.81 9.88
N ALA A 375 20.34 -2.56 10.68
CA ALA A 375 19.94 -2.23 12.04
C ALA A 375 19.85 -3.49 12.89
N GLY A 376 20.03 -3.38 14.21
CA GLY A 376 19.90 -4.48 15.16
C GLY A 376 18.54 -4.56 15.87
N SER A 377 17.66 -3.58 15.66
CA SER A 377 16.32 -3.52 16.26
C SER A 377 15.36 -2.66 15.41
N VAL A 378 14.06 -2.79 15.65
CA VAL A 378 13.02 -1.95 15.01
C VAL A 378 13.23 -0.47 15.29
N TRP A 379 13.61 -0.11 16.53
CA TRP A 379 13.91 1.27 16.87
C TRP A 379 15.06 1.85 16.03
N GLU A 380 16.17 1.11 15.90
CA GLU A 380 17.30 1.54 15.06
C GLU A 380 16.90 1.64 13.58
N ALA A 381 16.10 0.69 13.08
CA ALA A 381 15.63 0.69 11.71
C ALA A 381 14.74 1.90 11.39
N LEU A 382 13.80 2.24 12.27
CA LEU A 382 12.96 3.43 12.12
C LEU A 382 13.76 4.72 12.27
N TRP A 383 14.74 4.75 13.18
CA TRP A 383 15.60 5.90 13.39
C TRP A 383 16.48 6.20 12.17
N SER A 384 17.13 5.18 11.60
CA SER A 384 18.08 5.36 10.52
C SER A 384 17.44 5.36 9.14
N HIS A 385 16.29 4.68 8.99
CA HIS A 385 15.54 4.47 7.75
C HIS A 385 16.45 4.13 6.54
N GLU A 386 17.54 3.39 6.83
CA GLU A 386 18.53 3.00 5.84
C GLU A 386 18.03 1.84 4.97
N ALA A 387 18.57 1.73 3.76
CA ALA A 387 18.31 0.59 2.89
C ALA A 387 18.76 -0.72 3.57
N PRO A 388 18.00 -1.83 3.43
CA PRO A 388 18.45 -3.14 3.87
C PRO A 388 19.78 -3.54 3.21
N ARG A 389 20.58 -4.33 3.93
CA ARG A 389 21.79 -4.95 3.39
C ARG A 389 21.47 -6.04 2.37
N TYR A 390 20.38 -6.76 2.61
CA TYR A 390 19.86 -7.76 1.68
C TYR A 390 18.34 -7.68 1.58
N VAL A 391 17.83 -7.90 0.38
CA VAL A 391 16.40 -8.03 0.08
C VAL A 391 16.16 -9.38 -0.56
N ILE A 392 15.26 -10.16 0.02
CA ILE A 392 14.94 -11.51 -0.41
C ILE A 392 13.47 -11.53 -0.87
N LYS A 393 13.23 -11.98 -2.11
CA LYS A 393 11.88 -12.22 -2.66
C LYS A 393 11.81 -13.64 -3.19
N ASN A 394 10.76 -14.36 -2.81
CA ASN A 394 10.55 -15.77 -3.15
C ASN A 394 11.80 -16.62 -2.87
N GLY A 395 12.47 -16.35 -1.74
CA GLY A 395 13.68 -17.04 -1.30
C GLY A 395 14.95 -16.77 -2.10
N ARG A 396 14.95 -15.77 -2.99
CA ARG A 396 16.12 -15.35 -3.78
C ARG A 396 16.58 -13.97 -3.34
N ASP A 397 17.89 -13.79 -3.24
CA ASP A 397 18.50 -12.48 -3.02
C ASP A 397 18.34 -11.63 -4.29
N ILE A 398 17.62 -10.51 -4.17
CA ILE A 398 17.33 -9.56 -5.26
C ILE A 398 17.98 -8.19 -5.02
N THR A 399 18.92 -8.12 -4.06
CA THR A 399 19.59 -6.88 -3.68
C THR A 399 20.25 -6.22 -4.90
N LEU A 400 19.97 -4.94 -5.11
CA LEU A 400 20.59 -4.19 -6.21
C LEU A 400 22.06 -3.93 -5.89
N GLU A 401 22.93 -4.16 -6.87
CA GLU A 401 24.35 -3.77 -6.80
C GLU A 401 24.44 -2.23 -6.80
N GLU A 402 25.34 -1.66 -5.97
CA GLU A 402 25.54 -0.22 -5.83
C GLU A 402 26.28 0.44 -7.00
#